data_AF-A4YKI7-F1
#
_entry.id   AF-A4YKI7-F1
#
_cell.length_a   1.000
_cell.length_b   1.000
_cell.length_c   1.000
_cell.angle_alpha   90.00
_cell.angle_beta   90.00
_cell.angle_gamma   90.00
#
_symmetry.space_group_name_H-M   'P 1'
#
loop_
_entity.id
_entity.type
_entity.pdbx_description
1 polymer ?
#
loop_
_entity_poly.entity_id
_entity_poly.type
_entity_poly.pdbx_seq_one_letter_code
_entity_poly.pdbx_strand_id
1 'polypeptide(L)' 'MHMTEEMKIVQFRAPDRLSRVIDEAASRNFQTKSEYIRQSIVEKLRADGVQFDMVARS' A
#
# COMPACT_ATOMS: atom_id res chain seq x y z
N MET A 1 -10.81 -9.82 21.16
CA MET A 1 -11.40 -10.06 19.82
C MET A 1 -10.39 -9.58 18.80
N HIS A 2 -9.76 -10.49 18.05
CA HIS A 2 -8.91 -10.10 16.92
C HIS A 2 -9.82 -9.85 15.72
N MET A 3 -10.21 -8.59 15.50
CA MET A 3 -10.76 -8.16 14.21
C MET A 3 -9.60 -8.14 13.22
N THR A 4 -9.40 -9.26 12.52
CA THR A 4 -8.63 -9.27 11.28
C THR A 4 -9.44 -8.49 10.24
N GLU A 5 -9.04 -7.26 9.94
CA GLU A 5 -9.58 -6.56 8.77
C GLU A 5 -9.40 -7.45 7.53
N GLU A 6 -10.47 -7.64 6.75
CA GLU A 6 -10.43 -8.47 5.56
C GLU A 6 -9.44 -7.89 4.54
N MET A 7 -8.25 -8.47 4.46
CA MET A 7 -7.25 -8.07 3.48
C MET A 7 -7.73 -8.48 2.09
N LYS A 8 -7.99 -7.50 1.21
CA LYS A 8 -8.32 -7.74 -0.19
C LYS A 8 -7.10 -7.52 -1.09
N ILE A 9 -6.93 -8.39 -2.09
CA ILE A 9 -5.90 -8.25 -3.12
C ILE A 9 -6.36 -7.23 -4.14
N VAL A 10 -5.56 -6.18 -4.34
CA VAL A 10 -5.75 -5.19 -5.42
C VAL A 10 -4.86 -5.60 -6.60
N GLN A 11 -5.47 -5.82 -7.76
CA GLN A 11 -4.76 -6.18 -9.00
C GLN A 11 -4.87 -5.04 -10.01
N PHE A 12 -3.76 -4.70 -10.66
CA PHE A 12 -3.72 -3.73 -11.74
C PHE A 12 -2.67 -4.15 -12.77
N ARG A 13 -2.81 -3.65 -14.00
CA ARG A 13 -1.82 -3.86 -15.06
C ARG A 13 -0.70 -2.84 -14.93
N ALA A 14 0.54 -3.29 -15.05
CA ALA A 14 1.72 -2.45 -14.97
C ALA A 14 2.80 -2.90 -15.96
N PRO A 15 3.72 -2.00 -16.37
CA PRO A 15 4.92 -2.40 -17.08
C PRO A 15 5.77 -3.34 -16.20
N ASP A 16 6.43 -4.34 -16.81
CA ASP A 16 7.26 -5.31 -16.09
C ASP A 16 8.32 -4.65 -15.20
N ARG A 17 8.87 -3.53 -15.67
CA ARG A 17 9.89 -2.76 -14.94
C ARG A 17 9.37 -2.18 -13.62
N LEU A 18 8.07 -1.91 -13.50
CA LEU A 18 7.50 -1.30 -12.30
C LEU A 18 7.70 -2.19 -11.08
N SER A 19 7.47 -3.50 -11.23
CA SER A 19 7.63 -4.46 -10.14
C SER A 19 9.01 -4.39 -9.52
N ARG A 20 10.06 -4.36 -10.37
CA ARG A 20 11.46 -4.29 -9.93
C ARG A 20 11.80 -2.96 -9.25
N VAL A 21 11.33 -1.84 -9.80
CA VAL A 21 11.57 -0.51 -9.21
C VAL A 21 10.93 -0.38 -7.83
N ILE A 22 9.74 -0.98 -7.63
CA ILE A 22 9.10 -1.03 -6.32
C ILE A 22 9.92 -1.86 -5.34
N ASP A 23 10.46 -3.02 -5.76
CA ASP A 23 11.29 -3.85 -4.89
C ASP A 23 12.56 -3.10 -4.44
N GLU A 24 13.22 -2.40 -5.36
CA GLU A 24 14.38 -1.57 -5.06
C GLU A 24 14.04 -0.42 -4.09
N ALA A 25 12.90 0.24 -4.26
CA ALA A 25 12.45 1.30 -3.37
C ALA A 25 12.04 0.79 -1.98
N ALA A 26 11.33 -0.33 -1.91
CA ALA A 26 10.94 -0.98 -0.65
C ALA A 26 12.18 -1.40 0.16
N SER A 27 13.18 -2.00 -0.52
CA SER A 27 14.44 -2.40 0.11
C SER A 27 15.19 -1.22 0.73
N ARG A 28 15.24 -0.06 0.05
CA ARG A 28 15.87 1.17 0.59
C ARG A 28 15.18 1.71 1.84
N ASN A 29 13.89 1.39 2.04
CA ASN A 29 13.09 1.82 3.19
C ASN A 29 12.95 0.71 4.25
N PHE A 30 13.65 -0.42 4.11
CA PHE A 30 13.52 -1.59 5.01
C PHE A 30 12.08 -2.11 5.11
N GLN A 31 11.34 -2.07 4.00
CA GLN A 31 9.94 -2.50 3.92
C GLN A 31 9.79 -3.69 3.00
N THR A 32 8.75 -4.50 3.24
CA THR A 32 8.23 -5.40 2.21
C THR A 32 7.60 -4.60 1.08
N LYS A 33 7.53 -5.20 -0.11
CA LYS A 33 6.85 -4.61 -1.27
C LYS A 33 5.43 -4.17 -0.95
N SER A 34 4.68 -4.98 -0.21
CA SER A 34 3.29 -4.73 0.16
C SER A 34 3.16 -3.56 1.14
N GLU A 35 4.06 -3.42 2.11
CA GLU A 35 4.09 -2.29 3.04
C GLU A 35 4.40 -0.99 2.30
N TYR A 36 5.43 -1.01 1.46
CA TYR A 36 5.83 0.15 0.67
C TYR A 36 4.70 0.63 -0.26
N ILE A 37 4.06 -0.29 -0.99
CA ILE A 37 2.91 0.04 -1.86
C ILE A 37 1.76 0.61 -1.03
N ARG A 38 1.40 -0.03 0.09
CA ARG A 38 0.29 0.41 0.94
C ARG A 38 0.53 1.82 1.46
N GLN A 39 1.71 2.09 2.01
CA GLN A 39 2.07 3.41 2.51
C GLN A 39 2.05 4.44 1.38
N SER A 40 2.69 4.15 0.25
CA SER A 40 2.76 5.06 -0.91
C SER A 40 1.36 5.44 -1.43
N ILE A 41 0.45 4.47 -1.53
CA ILE A 41 -0.94 4.71 -1.95
C ILE A 41 -1.68 5.58 -0.93
N VAL A 42 -1.57 5.27 0.36
CA VAL A 42 -2.25 6.03 1.43
C VAL A 42 -1.76 7.47 1.49
N GLU A 43 -0.45 7.68 1.40
CA GLU A 43 0.14 9.02 1.36
C GLU A 43 -0.33 9.80 0.13
N LYS A 44 -0.36 9.16 -1.04
CA LYS A 44 -0.85 9.80 -2.27
C LYS A 44 -2.34 10.15 -2.19
N LEU A 45 -3.18 9.24 -1.70
CA LEU A 45 -4.61 9.49 -1.51
C LEU A 45 -4.86 10.64 -0.53
N ARG A 46 -4.12 10.70 0.58
CA ARG A 46 -4.21 11.83 1.52
C ARG A 46 -3.80 13.15 0.88
N ALA A 47 -2.73 13.14 0.08
CA ALA A 47 -2.29 14.33 -0.67
C ALA A 47 -3.34 14.79 -1.71
N ASP A 48 -4.11 13.86 -2.24
CA ASP A 48 -5.24 14.13 -3.14
C ASP A 48 -6.52 14.55 -2.38
N GLY A 49 -6.46 14.70 -1.05
CA GLY A 49 -7.61 15.07 -0.22
C GLY A 49 -8.60 13.94 0.03
N VAL A 50 -8.28 12.70 -0.37
CA VAL A 50 -9.12 11.53 -0.13
C VAL A 50 -8.95 11.10 1.33
N GLN A 51 -10.04 11.16 2.09
CA GLN A 51 -10.07 10.64 3.45
C GLN A 51 -9.96 9.11 3.41
N PHE A 52 -8.80 8.61 3.87
CA PHE A 52 -8.56 7.19 4.08
C PHE A 52 -8.39 6.97 5.58
N ASP A 53 -9.52 6.74 6.27
CA ASP A 53 -9.52 6.31 7.65
C ASP A 53 -9.10 4.84 7.72
N MET A 54 -7.91 4.55 8.24
CA MET A 54 -7.47 3.19 8.61
C MET A 54 -8.19 2.73 9.89
N VAL A 55 -9.51 2.88 9.92
CA VAL A 55 -10.29 2.71 11.14
C VAL A 55 -11.61 2.04 10.82
N ALA A 56 -11.63 0.72 10.65
CA ALA A 56 -12.79 -0.03 11.11
C ALA A 56 -12.76 -0.05 12.65
N ARG A 57 -13.22 1.04 13.28
CA ARG A 57 -13.60 1.05 14.70
C ARG A 57 -15.11 1.02 14.78
N SER A 58 -15.61 -0.13 15.20
CA SER A 58 -16.85 -0.27 15.96
C SER A 58 -16.53 -1.12 17.19
#